data_AF-A0A848WVX9-F1
#
_entry.id   AF-A0A848WVX9-F1
#
_cell.length_a   1.000
_cell.length_b   1.000
_cell.length_c   1.000
_cell.angle_alpha   90.00
_cell.angle_beta   90.00
_cell.angle_gamma   90.00
#
_symmetry.space_group_name_H-M   'P 1'
#
loop_
_entity.id
_entity.type
_entity.pdbx_description
1 polymer ?
#
loop_
_entity_poly.entity_id
_entity_poly.type
_entity_poly.pdbx_seq_one_letter_code
_entity_poly.pdbx_strand_id
1 'polypeptide(L)'
;GGIAKMNSDWLQAEPVRMWLANKTDYPLIGPVLGMEATAWIVSYGGMLFDLVLPFLLLSKKTRPWAFGAMVLFHMTNEMLFTIGIFPVMATALTTVFFPADWPRRVFSTHWFSKTAVEWKRNWPAQTVRARVGAYAVLGFTFIYMAIQVGMPLRHFFYPGNANWTEEGHKWAWHMKLRDKDSRGDLLVVDENGRRRTVDPDLLPSWQTRKCTTRPDLLLQFAQHMGKGYERSGVKGVRVYSRIKCSLNGRPHRYLVDPNLDLMQVKDGLKYARGIPPLDVPLKGEDSLADFPNSSP
;
A
#
# COMPACT_ATOMS: atom_id res chain seq x y z
N GLY A 1 7.04 -1.97 -7.80
CA GLY A 1 5.64 -1.92 -8.27
C GLY A 1 5.25 -3.22 -8.93
N GLY A 2 5.85 -3.54 -10.08
CA GLY A 2 5.44 -4.64 -10.94
C GLY A 2 5.51 -6.02 -10.27
N ILE A 3 6.60 -6.33 -9.56
CA ILE A 3 6.73 -7.60 -8.81
C ILE A 3 5.59 -7.75 -7.79
N ALA A 4 5.25 -6.69 -7.05
CA ALA A 4 4.16 -6.75 -6.07
C ALA A 4 2.77 -6.92 -6.72
N LYS A 5 2.63 -6.53 -7.99
CA LYS A 5 1.43 -6.76 -8.82
C LYS A 5 1.35 -8.19 -9.38
N MET A 6 2.40 -9.02 -9.24
CA MET A 6 2.36 -10.44 -9.58
C MET A 6 1.71 -11.26 -8.46
N ASN A 7 0.49 -10.89 -8.08
CA ASN A 7 -0.33 -11.61 -7.11
C ASN A 7 -1.65 -12.03 -7.77
N SER A 8 -2.30 -13.08 -7.23
CA SER A 8 -3.49 -13.66 -7.87
C SER A 8 -4.58 -12.62 -8.16
N ASP A 9 -4.94 -11.81 -7.17
CA ASP A 9 -6.01 -10.81 -7.30
C ASP A 9 -5.73 -9.80 -8.41
N TRP A 10 -4.48 -9.31 -8.50
CA TRP A 10 -4.10 -8.37 -9.54
C TRP A 10 -4.08 -9.04 -10.92
N LEU A 11 -3.55 -10.26 -11.02
CA LEU A 11 -3.51 -11.02 -12.27
C LEU A 11 -4.91 -11.39 -12.78
N GLN A 12 -5.93 -11.36 -11.92
CA GLN A 12 -7.34 -11.50 -12.28
C GLN A 12 -8.08 -10.16 -12.48
N ALA A 13 -7.33 -9.06 -12.42
CA ALA A 13 -7.80 -7.68 -12.55
C ALA A 13 -8.87 -7.25 -11.53
N GLU A 14 -9.07 -8.00 -10.43
CA GLU A 14 -10.16 -7.74 -9.49
C GLU A 14 -10.15 -6.38 -8.81
N PRO A 15 -9.07 -5.95 -8.12
CA PRO A 15 -9.08 -4.64 -7.50
C PRO A 15 -9.30 -3.53 -8.53
N VAL A 16 -8.77 -3.70 -9.75
CA VAL A 16 -8.96 -2.76 -10.86
C VAL A 16 -10.42 -2.72 -11.32
N ARG A 17 -11.04 -3.88 -11.54
CA ARG A 17 -12.45 -4.03 -11.92
C ARG A 17 -13.36 -3.32 -10.94
N MET A 18 -13.16 -3.54 -9.64
CA MET A 18 -13.91 -2.87 -8.58
C MET A 18 -13.73 -1.34 -8.61
N TRP A 19 -12.52 -0.85 -8.83
CA TRP A 19 -12.28 0.60 -8.89
C TRP A 19 -12.89 1.25 -10.11
N LEU A 20 -12.79 0.61 -11.28
CA LEU A 20 -13.34 1.12 -12.53
C LEU A 20 -14.87 1.11 -12.54
N ALA A 21 -15.49 0.10 -11.93
CA ALA A 21 -16.94 0.05 -11.74
C ALA A 21 -17.48 1.26 -10.97
N ASN A 22 -16.69 1.82 -10.04
CA ASN A 22 -17.05 3.04 -9.30
C ASN A 22 -16.80 4.34 -10.09
N LYS A 23 -16.44 4.25 -11.38
CA LYS A 23 -16.04 5.38 -12.24
C LYS A 23 -16.81 5.40 -13.57
N THR A 24 -17.87 4.60 -13.70
CA THR A 24 -18.69 4.52 -14.91
C THR A 24 -19.47 5.79 -15.21
N ASP A 25 -19.60 6.69 -14.23
CA ASP A 25 -20.36 7.95 -14.38
C ASP A 25 -19.50 9.10 -14.93
N TYR A 26 -18.22 8.86 -15.25
CA TYR A 26 -17.36 9.91 -15.82
C TYR A 26 -17.84 10.30 -17.23
N PRO A 27 -17.97 11.62 -17.53
CA PRO A 27 -18.32 12.08 -18.86
C PRO A 27 -17.33 11.52 -19.91
N LEU A 28 -17.87 11.08 -21.05
CA LEU A 28 -17.16 10.57 -22.23
C LEU A 28 -16.43 9.21 -22.06
N ILE A 29 -15.76 8.97 -20.93
CA ILE A 29 -14.93 7.78 -20.73
C ILE A 29 -15.59 6.70 -19.86
N GLY A 30 -16.63 7.05 -19.09
CA GLY A 30 -17.33 6.13 -18.18
C GLY A 30 -17.73 4.78 -18.80
N PRO A 31 -18.36 4.75 -19.99
CA PRO A 31 -18.70 3.49 -20.67
C PRO A 31 -17.48 2.61 -20.98
N VAL A 32 -16.35 3.23 -21.35
CA VAL A 32 -15.10 2.50 -21.62
C VAL A 32 -14.49 1.98 -20.31
N LEU A 33 -14.51 2.77 -19.23
CA LEU A 33 -14.05 2.33 -17.91
C LEU A 33 -14.86 1.13 -17.39
N GLY A 34 -16.15 1.07 -17.69
CA GLY A 34 -17.02 -0.05 -17.31
C GLY A 34 -16.80 -1.36 -18.10
N MET A 35 -16.00 -1.34 -19.17
CA MET A 35 -15.72 -2.55 -19.95
C MET A 35 -14.76 -3.49 -19.21
N GLU A 36 -15.08 -4.77 -19.23
CA GLU A 36 -14.22 -5.83 -18.67
C GLU A 36 -12.81 -5.80 -19.26
N ALA A 37 -12.68 -5.58 -20.57
CA ALA A 37 -11.39 -5.44 -21.25
C ALA A 37 -10.51 -4.33 -20.66
N THR A 38 -11.12 -3.22 -20.20
CA THR A 38 -10.38 -2.11 -19.61
C THR A 38 -9.74 -2.51 -18.29
N ALA A 39 -10.41 -3.34 -17.47
CA ALA A 39 -9.82 -3.84 -16.23
C ALA A 39 -8.57 -4.68 -16.51
N TRP A 40 -8.62 -5.58 -17.49
CA TRP A 40 -7.47 -6.39 -17.91
C TRP A 40 -6.32 -5.54 -18.46
N ILE A 41 -6.62 -4.58 -19.34
CA ILE A 41 -5.61 -3.67 -19.92
C ILE A 41 -4.93 -2.85 -18.82
N VAL A 42 -5.70 -2.28 -17.88
CA VAL A 42 -5.14 -1.48 -16.79
C VAL A 42 -4.34 -2.34 -15.82
N SER A 43 -4.79 -3.57 -15.53
CA SER A 43 -4.06 -4.49 -14.66
C SER A 43 -2.71 -4.89 -15.26
N TYR A 44 -2.69 -5.51 -16.44
CA TYR A 44 -1.46 -6.00 -17.06
C TYR A 44 -0.59 -4.86 -17.56
N GLY A 45 -1.21 -3.79 -18.10
CA GLY A 45 -0.52 -2.57 -18.50
C GLY A 45 0.18 -1.90 -17.32
N GLY A 46 -0.49 -1.73 -16.18
CA GLY A 46 0.11 -1.16 -14.97
C GLY A 46 1.23 -2.03 -14.38
N MET A 47 1.10 -3.35 -14.46
CA MET A 47 2.17 -4.28 -14.05
C MET A 47 3.39 -4.18 -14.98
N LEU A 48 3.19 -4.27 -16.29
CA LEU A 48 4.26 -4.20 -17.29
C LEU A 48 4.95 -2.84 -17.25
N PHE A 49 4.17 -1.77 -17.11
CA PHE A 49 4.66 -0.41 -16.95
C PHE A 49 5.64 -0.32 -15.77
N ASP A 50 5.25 -0.79 -14.59
CA ASP A 50 6.10 -0.77 -13.41
C ASP A 50 7.37 -1.64 -13.54
N LEU A 51 7.34 -2.71 -14.36
CA LEU A 51 8.50 -3.57 -14.61
C LEU A 51 9.49 -2.92 -15.58
N VAL A 52 8.98 -2.30 -16.65
CA VAL A 52 9.81 -1.85 -17.79
C VAL A 52 10.32 -0.43 -17.60
N LEU A 53 9.50 0.46 -17.03
CA LEU A 53 9.77 1.90 -16.99
C LEU A 53 11.11 2.28 -16.33
N PRO A 54 11.56 1.67 -15.21
CA PRO A 54 12.85 2.01 -14.63
C PRO A 54 14.02 1.84 -15.61
N PHE A 55 14.00 0.77 -16.41
CA PHE A 55 15.04 0.50 -17.41
C PHE A 55 15.01 1.52 -18.55
N LEU A 56 13.82 1.97 -18.97
CA LEU A 56 13.67 3.02 -19.97
C LEU A 56 14.14 4.39 -19.48
N LEU A 57 14.00 4.69 -18.18
CA LEU A 57 14.49 5.93 -17.57
C LEU A 57 16.02 5.96 -17.46
N LEU A 58 16.66 4.81 -17.26
CA LEU A 58 18.12 4.70 -17.19
C LEU A 58 18.79 5.05 -18.52
N SER A 59 18.22 4.62 -19.65
CA SER A 59 18.75 4.92 -20.97
C SER A 59 18.47 6.36 -21.40
N LYS A 60 19.53 7.11 -21.73
CA LYS A 60 19.44 8.51 -22.18
C LYS A 60 18.55 8.70 -23.41
N LYS A 61 18.48 7.69 -24.30
CA LYS A 61 17.71 7.75 -25.54
C LYS A 61 16.20 7.60 -25.30
N THR A 62 15.81 6.73 -24.37
CA THR A 62 14.40 6.43 -24.06
C THR A 62 13.84 7.29 -22.95
N ARG A 63 14.69 7.90 -22.11
CA ARG A 63 14.31 8.70 -20.95
C ARG A 63 13.23 9.77 -21.21
N PRO A 64 13.30 10.64 -22.22
CA PRO A 64 12.26 11.66 -22.41
C PRO A 64 10.89 11.03 -22.70
N TRP A 65 10.86 9.93 -23.48
CA TRP A 65 9.64 9.18 -23.77
C TRP A 65 9.11 8.46 -22.53
N ALA A 66 9.99 7.82 -21.76
CA ALA A 66 9.65 7.17 -20.50
C ALA A 66 9.10 8.18 -19.47
N PHE A 67 9.70 9.36 -19.40
CA PHE A 67 9.22 10.43 -18.54
C PHE A 67 7.84 10.93 -18.99
N GLY A 68 7.61 11.12 -20.29
CA GLY A 68 6.28 11.45 -20.82
C GLY A 68 5.23 10.40 -20.47
N ALA A 69 5.57 9.11 -20.62
CA ALA A 69 4.70 8.00 -20.23
C ALA A 69 4.43 7.97 -18.71
N MET A 70 5.43 8.28 -17.88
CA MET A 70 5.30 8.44 -16.42
C MET A 70 4.34 9.57 -16.05
N VAL A 71 4.47 10.73 -16.69
CA VAL A 71 3.56 11.86 -16.49
C VAL A 71 2.13 11.45 -16.83
N LEU A 72 1.92 10.83 -17.99
CA LEU A 72 0.59 10.35 -18.41
C LEU A 72 0.03 9.32 -17.40
N PHE A 73 0.83 8.35 -16.98
CA PHE A 73 0.44 7.36 -15.98
C PHE A 73 0.02 8.00 -14.66
N HIS A 74 0.76 9.00 -14.18
CA HIS A 74 0.42 9.73 -12.97
C HIS A 74 -0.84 10.58 -13.13
N MET A 75 -1.06 11.21 -14.29
CA MET A 75 -2.31 11.91 -14.60
C MET A 75 -3.51 10.95 -14.60
N THR A 76 -3.39 9.78 -15.23
CA THR A 76 -4.42 8.75 -15.20
C THR A 76 -4.69 8.27 -13.77
N ASN A 77 -3.65 8.08 -12.95
CA ASN A 77 -3.82 7.72 -11.55
C ASN A 77 -4.53 8.80 -10.73
N GLU A 78 -4.23 10.08 -10.95
CA GLU A 78 -4.93 11.19 -10.30
C GLU A 78 -6.42 11.24 -10.68
N MET A 79 -6.73 10.96 -11.96
CA MET A 79 -8.11 10.91 -12.44
C MET A 79 -8.90 9.73 -11.85
N LEU A 80 -8.29 8.54 -11.80
CA LEU A 80 -8.95 7.30 -11.37
C LEU A 80 -8.94 7.12 -9.84
N PHE A 81 -7.92 7.64 -9.16
CA PHE A 81 -7.68 7.36 -7.75
C PHE A 81 -7.40 8.63 -6.94
N THR A 82 -8.05 8.74 -5.77
CA THR A 82 -7.69 9.78 -4.79
C THR A 82 -6.46 9.36 -4.00
N ILE A 83 -5.26 9.73 -4.47
CA ILE A 83 -3.97 9.40 -3.82
C ILE A 83 -3.26 10.68 -3.28
N GLY A 84 -3.93 11.82 -3.30
CA GLY A 84 -3.42 13.09 -2.77
C GLY A 84 -2.20 13.59 -3.54
N ILE A 85 -1.21 14.17 -2.85
CA ILE A 85 -0.02 14.78 -3.49
C ILE A 85 0.88 13.79 -4.25
N PHE A 86 0.63 12.48 -4.11
CA PHE A 86 1.52 11.45 -4.62
C PHE A 86 1.84 11.58 -6.12
N PRO A 87 0.88 11.74 -7.05
CA PRO A 87 1.20 11.78 -8.48
C PRO A 87 2.11 12.95 -8.88
N VAL A 88 1.89 14.13 -8.29
CA VAL A 88 2.73 15.32 -8.51
C VAL A 88 4.13 15.10 -7.92
N MET A 89 4.20 14.61 -6.68
CA MET A 89 5.47 14.35 -6.01
C MET A 89 6.29 13.28 -6.74
N ALA A 90 5.66 12.16 -7.16
CA ALA A 90 6.33 11.08 -7.88
C ALA A 90 6.85 11.53 -9.25
N THR A 91 6.06 12.34 -9.97
CA THR A 91 6.50 12.98 -11.22
C THR A 91 7.73 13.86 -11.00
N ALA A 92 7.69 14.72 -9.98
CA ALA A 92 8.82 15.58 -9.63
C ALA A 92 10.07 14.78 -9.22
N LEU A 93 9.92 13.74 -8.40
CA LEU A 93 11.03 12.88 -7.97
C LEU A 93 11.66 12.11 -9.13
N THR A 94 10.89 11.76 -10.17
CA THR A 94 11.41 11.09 -11.37
C THR A 94 12.40 11.98 -12.13
N THR A 95 12.42 13.30 -11.90
CA THR A 95 13.44 14.19 -12.48
C THR A 95 14.87 13.87 -12.00
N VAL A 96 15.03 13.05 -10.95
CA VAL A 96 16.34 12.54 -10.50
C VAL A 96 17.09 11.76 -11.60
N PHE A 97 16.37 11.20 -12.57
CA PHE A 97 16.98 10.51 -13.72
C PHE A 97 17.57 11.47 -14.76
N PHE A 98 17.30 12.77 -14.67
CA PHE A 98 17.84 13.79 -15.58
C PHE A 98 19.15 14.38 -15.06
N PRO A 99 20.02 14.90 -15.96
CA PRO A 99 21.23 15.61 -15.55
C PRO A 99 20.92 16.79 -14.62
N ALA A 100 21.76 17.07 -13.62
CA ALA A 100 21.49 18.11 -12.62
C ALA A 100 21.27 19.53 -13.18
N ASP A 101 21.72 19.79 -14.41
CA ASP A 101 21.53 21.05 -15.12
C ASP A 101 20.25 21.10 -15.98
N TRP A 102 19.42 20.04 -15.97
CA TRP A 102 18.17 19.99 -16.73
C TRP A 102 17.24 21.18 -16.47
N PRO A 103 17.04 21.70 -15.24
CA PRO A 103 16.14 22.83 -15.03
C PRO A 103 16.65 24.07 -15.75
N ARG A 104 17.96 24.29 -15.74
CA ARG A 104 18.58 25.44 -16.42
C ARG A 104 18.45 25.35 -17.93
N ARG A 105 18.53 24.15 -18.50
CA ARG A 105 18.37 23.93 -19.95
C ARG A 105 16.92 24.17 -20.40
N VAL A 106 15.94 23.81 -19.58
CA VAL A 106 14.51 23.97 -19.90
C VAL A 106 14.04 25.40 -19.65
N PHE A 107 14.43 26.00 -18.54
CA PHE A 107 14.04 27.35 -18.14
C PHE A 107 15.12 28.38 -18.52
N SER A 108 15.84 28.18 -19.63
CA SER A 108 16.82 29.15 -20.15
C SER A 108 16.12 30.39 -20.74
N THR A 109 15.23 31.00 -19.96
CA THR A 109 14.78 32.36 -20.18
C THR A 109 15.84 33.29 -19.60
N HIS A 110 15.93 34.49 -20.17
CA HIS A 110 16.89 35.53 -19.77
C HIS A 110 16.83 35.91 -18.27
N TRP A 111 15.79 35.48 -17.54
CA TRP A 111 15.54 35.70 -16.11
C TRP A 111 16.42 34.83 -15.19
N PHE A 112 16.90 33.67 -15.65
CA PHE A 112 17.73 32.74 -14.86
C PHE A 112 19.18 32.60 -15.37
N SER A 113 19.53 33.30 -16.46
CA SER A 113 20.75 33.00 -17.24
C SER A 113 22.05 33.67 -16.79
N LYS A 114 22.06 34.53 -15.76
CA LYS A 114 23.25 35.37 -15.46
C LYS A 114 24.05 35.06 -14.20
N THR A 115 23.73 34.02 -13.45
CA THR A 115 24.54 33.60 -12.29
C THR A 115 24.83 32.11 -12.34
N ALA A 116 25.57 31.71 -13.36
CA ALA A 116 26.36 30.49 -13.27
C ALA A 116 27.46 30.75 -12.21
N VAL A 117 27.19 30.39 -10.95
CA VAL A 117 28.27 30.21 -9.98
C VAL A 117 29.15 29.11 -10.56
N GLU A 118 30.31 29.48 -11.10
CA GLU A 118 31.38 28.54 -11.42
C GLU A 118 31.77 27.87 -10.11
N TRP A 119 31.27 26.67 -9.88
CA TRP A 119 31.70 25.86 -8.76
C TRP A 119 33.10 25.34 -9.09
N LYS A 120 34.13 26.16 -8.81
CA LYS A 120 35.53 25.76 -8.94
C LYS A 120 35.76 24.57 -8.03
N ARG A 121 35.93 23.41 -8.65
CA ARG A 121 36.08 22.13 -7.96
C ARG A 121 37.50 22.00 -7.40
N ASN A 122 37.79 22.75 -6.34
CA ASN A 122 39.02 22.63 -5.56
C ASN A 122 38.87 21.43 -4.61
N TRP A 123 38.92 20.21 -5.15
CA TRP A 123 38.96 19.02 -4.30
C TRP A 123 40.36 18.93 -3.67
N PRO A 124 40.50 18.98 -2.33
CA PRO A 124 41.80 18.77 -1.71
C PRO A 124 42.30 17.36 -2.05
N ALA A 125 43.60 17.25 -2.36
CA ALA A 125 44.25 15.97 -2.64
C ALA A 125 43.99 15.00 -1.48
N GLN A 126 43.37 13.86 -1.78
CA GLN A 126 42.89 12.91 -0.78
C GLN A 126 44.08 12.24 -0.08
N THR A 127 44.34 12.59 1.18
CA THR A 127 45.34 11.92 2.02
C THR A 127 44.71 10.74 2.77
N VAL A 128 45.55 9.76 3.11
CA VAL A 128 45.25 8.37 3.56
C VAL A 128 44.24 8.22 4.73
N ARG A 129 43.81 9.29 5.41
CA ARG A 129 42.62 9.32 6.30
C ARG A 129 41.31 8.92 5.59
N ALA A 130 41.31 8.87 4.26
CA ALA A 130 40.20 8.43 3.44
C ALA A 130 39.80 6.95 3.64
N ARG A 131 40.68 6.04 4.10
CA ARG A 131 40.35 4.60 4.17
C ARG A 131 39.37 4.23 5.29
N VAL A 132 39.57 4.74 6.52
CA VAL A 132 38.62 4.50 7.63
C VAL A 132 37.28 5.16 7.35
N GLY A 133 37.29 6.37 6.78
CA GLY A 133 36.08 7.05 6.30
C GLY A 133 35.37 6.26 5.19
N ALA A 134 36.12 5.66 4.26
CA ALA A 134 35.55 4.85 3.20
C ALA A 134 34.86 3.59 3.72
N TYR A 135 35.45 2.87 4.68
CA TYR A 135 34.80 1.71 5.32
C TYR A 135 33.57 2.11 6.12
N ALA A 136 33.59 3.25 6.82
CA ALA A 136 32.43 3.77 7.51
C ALA A 136 31.28 4.15 6.55
N VAL A 137 31.60 4.84 5.44
CA VAL A 137 30.63 5.18 4.40
C VAL A 137 30.08 3.94 3.71
N LEU A 138 30.92 2.95 3.43
CA LEU A 138 30.51 1.69 2.84
C LEU A 138 29.60 0.91 3.81
N GLY A 139 29.98 0.82 5.08
CA GLY A 139 29.18 0.19 6.13
C GLY A 139 27.82 0.87 6.31
N PHE A 140 27.79 2.21 6.37
CA PHE A 140 26.54 2.98 6.41
C PHE A 140 25.68 2.72 5.17
N THR A 141 26.27 2.77 3.98
CA THR A 141 25.56 2.53 2.71
C THR A 141 24.98 1.11 2.66
N PHE A 142 25.76 0.12 3.12
CA PHE A 142 25.31 -1.26 3.21
C PHE A 142 24.11 -1.40 4.15
N ILE A 143 24.20 -0.85 5.37
CA ILE A 143 23.09 -0.88 6.35
C ILE A 143 21.86 -0.18 5.77
N TYR A 144 22.03 0.99 5.15
CA TYR A 144 20.94 1.72 4.53
C TYR A 144 20.25 0.89 3.44
N MET A 145 21.02 0.28 2.53
CA MET A 145 20.47 -0.57 1.48
C MET A 145 19.80 -1.83 2.04
N ALA A 146 20.39 -2.44 3.07
CA ALA A 146 19.80 -3.58 3.77
C ALA A 146 18.45 -3.21 4.39
N ILE A 147 18.29 -2.00 4.94
CA ILE A 147 16.99 -1.51 5.43
C ILE A 147 16.03 -1.24 4.26
N GLN A 148 16.48 -0.57 3.20
CA GLN A 148 15.64 -0.23 2.04
C GLN A 148 15.10 -1.47 1.31
N VAL A 149 15.81 -2.60 1.37
CA VAL A 149 15.39 -3.89 0.78
C VAL A 149 14.67 -4.76 1.80
N GLY A 150 15.24 -4.91 2.99
CA GLY A 150 14.71 -5.81 4.03
C GLY A 150 13.37 -5.33 4.59
N MET A 151 13.18 -4.02 4.77
CA MET A 151 11.96 -3.51 5.38
C MET A 151 10.73 -3.71 4.48
N PRO A 152 10.78 -3.46 3.17
CA PRO A 152 9.68 -3.80 2.28
C PRO A 152 9.42 -5.31 2.16
N LEU A 153 10.48 -6.13 2.12
CA LEU A 153 10.36 -7.60 1.97
C LEU A 153 9.95 -8.31 3.27
N ARG A 154 9.93 -7.61 4.42
CA ARG A 154 9.66 -8.25 5.71
C ARG A 154 8.30 -8.96 5.80
N HIS A 155 7.35 -8.56 4.97
CA HIS A 155 6.01 -9.16 4.93
C HIS A 155 6.05 -10.65 4.58
N PHE A 156 7.09 -11.13 3.88
CA PHE A 156 7.29 -12.57 3.62
C PHE A 156 7.62 -13.40 4.88
N PHE A 157 8.03 -12.76 5.98
CA PHE A 157 8.28 -13.44 7.25
C PHE A 157 7.04 -13.57 8.13
N TYR A 158 5.91 -12.99 7.72
CA TYR A 158 4.62 -13.16 8.38
C TYR A 158 3.80 -14.20 7.59
N PRO A 159 3.15 -15.15 8.26
CA PRO A 159 2.31 -16.11 7.57
C PRO A 159 1.03 -15.44 7.05
N GLY A 160 0.52 -15.94 5.94
CA GLY A 160 -0.74 -15.48 5.34
C GLY A 160 -0.58 -14.33 4.35
N ASN A 161 -1.71 -13.78 3.92
CA ASN A 161 -1.76 -12.73 2.90
C ASN A 161 -1.62 -11.34 3.54
N ALA A 162 -0.54 -10.62 3.25
CA ALA A 162 -0.30 -9.27 3.77
C ALA A 162 -1.41 -8.26 3.39
N ASN A 163 -2.12 -8.46 2.28
CA ASN A 163 -3.28 -7.65 1.93
C ASN A 163 -4.48 -7.91 2.84
N TRP A 164 -4.54 -9.06 3.52
CA TRP A 164 -5.56 -9.40 4.52
C TRP A 164 -5.10 -9.04 5.94
N THR A 165 -3.99 -9.60 6.39
CA THR A 165 -3.51 -9.46 7.79
C THR A 165 -2.90 -8.09 8.08
N GLU A 166 -2.42 -7.38 7.06
CA GLU A 166 -1.66 -6.13 7.14
C GLU A 166 -0.30 -6.24 7.84
N GLU A 167 0.10 -7.46 8.20
CA GLU A 167 1.38 -7.72 8.81
C GLU A 167 2.50 -7.49 7.79
N GLY A 168 3.47 -6.67 8.17
CA GLY A 168 4.53 -6.25 7.25
C GLY A 168 4.06 -5.36 6.09
N HIS A 169 2.77 -5.10 5.90
CA HIS A 169 2.25 -4.40 4.71
C HIS A 169 2.69 -2.92 4.64
N LYS A 170 2.80 -2.22 5.78
CA LYS A 170 3.31 -0.85 5.79
C LYS A 170 4.72 -0.85 5.17
N TRP A 171 4.98 0.01 4.20
CA TRP A 171 6.25 0.09 3.46
C TRP A 171 6.62 -1.13 2.59
N ALA A 172 5.75 -2.11 2.37
CA ALA A 172 6.01 -3.31 1.56
C ALA A 172 6.06 -3.09 0.03
N TRP A 173 6.17 -1.84 -0.45
CA TRP A 173 5.95 -1.48 -1.86
C TRP A 173 4.59 -1.93 -2.45
N HIS A 174 3.64 -2.32 -1.59
CA HIS A 174 2.27 -2.72 -1.94
C HIS A 174 1.38 -1.50 -2.13
N MET A 175 1.61 -0.75 -3.21
CA MET A 175 0.77 0.37 -3.57
C MET A 175 -0.41 -0.11 -4.42
N LYS A 176 -1.63 0.22 -3.97
CA LYS A 176 -2.88 -0.03 -4.70
C LYS A 176 -2.95 -1.48 -5.23
N LEU A 177 -2.90 -2.46 -4.34
CA LEU A 177 -3.09 -3.88 -4.67
C LEU A 177 -4.42 -4.44 -4.13
N ARG A 178 -5.13 -3.67 -3.31
CA ARG A 178 -6.30 -4.13 -2.58
C ARG A 178 -7.33 -3.05 -2.37
N ASP A 179 -8.59 -3.48 -2.32
CA ASP A 179 -9.68 -2.77 -1.67
C ASP A 179 -10.29 -3.65 -0.58
N LYS A 180 -10.69 -3.00 0.51
CA LYS A 180 -11.34 -3.64 1.65
C LYS A 180 -12.62 -2.90 1.98
N ASP A 181 -13.65 -3.69 2.22
CA ASP A 181 -14.93 -3.25 2.77
C ASP A 181 -15.19 -3.98 4.08
N SER A 182 -16.00 -3.40 4.97
CA SER A 182 -16.24 -3.97 6.29
C SER A 182 -17.63 -3.65 6.80
N ARG A 183 -18.18 -4.57 7.59
CA ARG A 183 -19.47 -4.40 8.27
C ARG A 183 -19.48 -5.11 9.62
N GLY A 184 -20.28 -4.60 10.56
CA GLY A 184 -20.46 -5.20 11.88
C GLY A 184 -20.17 -4.21 12.99
N ASP A 185 -20.04 -4.74 14.19
CA ASP A 185 -20.01 -3.94 15.41
C ASP A 185 -18.97 -4.47 16.42
N LEU A 186 -18.79 -3.70 17.49
CA LEU A 186 -17.99 -4.09 18.64
C LEU A 186 -18.93 -4.46 19.80
N LEU A 187 -18.57 -5.51 20.53
CA LEU A 187 -19.30 -5.98 21.71
C LEU A 187 -18.47 -5.69 22.95
N VAL A 188 -19.00 -4.84 23.83
CA VAL A 188 -18.42 -4.53 25.14
C VAL A 188 -19.14 -5.36 26.20
N VAL A 189 -18.37 -6.06 27.03
CA VAL A 189 -18.89 -6.91 28.11
C VAL A 189 -18.26 -6.46 29.43
N ASP A 190 -19.09 -6.22 30.44
CA ASP A 190 -18.62 -5.87 31.79
C ASP A 190 -18.30 -7.11 32.64
N GLU A 191 -17.80 -6.89 33.86
CA GLU A 191 -17.55 -7.94 34.86
C GLU A 191 -18.81 -8.73 35.23
N ASN A 192 -19.98 -8.07 35.21
CA ASN A 192 -21.27 -8.67 35.54
C ASN A 192 -21.90 -9.44 34.36
N GLY A 193 -21.23 -9.49 33.21
CA GLY A 193 -21.72 -10.13 31.99
C GLY A 193 -22.74 -9.32 31.19
N ARG A 194 -23.00 -8.05 31.53
CA ARG A 194 -23.85 -7.16 30.73
C ARG A 194 -23.16 -6.85 29.41
N ARG A 195 -23.93 -6.96 28.34
CA ARG A 195 -23.46 -6.81 26.95
C ARG A 195 -23.97 -5.50 26.37
N ARG A 196 -23.07 -4.74 25.72
CA ARG A 196 -23.40 -3.52 24.99
C ARG A 196 -22.79 -3.59 23.60
N THR A 197 -23.62 -3.42 22.57
CA THR A 197 -23.17 -3.29 21.19
C THR A 197 -22.79 -1.84 20.93
N VAL A 198 -21.65 -1.62 20.30
CA VAL A 198 -21.15 -0.30 19.91
C VAL A 198 -20.93 -0.30 18.40
N ASP A 199 -21.63 0.62 17.74
CA ASP A 199 -21.47 0.84 16.31
C ASP A 199 -20.19 1.65 16.03
N PRO A 200 -19.34 1.23 15.08
CA PRO A 200 -18.20 2.02 14.62
C PRO A 200 -18.54 3.39 14.01
N ASP A 201 -19.81 3.64 13.63
CA ASP A 201 -20.30 4.89 13.03
C ASP A 201 -20.29 6.11 13.99
N LEU A 202 -19.72 5.95 15.19
CA LEU A 202 -19.37 7.06 16.09
C LEU A 202 -18.26 7.97 15.53
N LEU A 203 -17.48 7.49 14.56
CA LEU A 203 -16.44 8.26 13.88
C LEU A 203 -16.93 8.78 12.53
N PRO A 204 -16.33 9.85 11.98
CA PRO A 204 -16.49 10.19 10.57
C PRO A 204 -16.27 8.97 9.67
N SER A 205 -17.11 8.79 8.66
CA SER A 205 -17.15 7.59 7.81
C SER A 205 -15.79 7.14 7.27
N TRP A 206 -14.91 8.07 6.93
CA TRP A 206 -13.55 7.76 6.46
C TRP A 206 -12.66 7.16 7.57
N GLN A 207 -12.82 7.58 8.82
CA GLN A 207 -12.13 7.00 9.98
C GLN A 207 -12.70 5.63 10.29
N THR A 208 -14.03 5.50 10.30
CA THR A 208 -14.72 4.23 10.50
C THR A 208 -14.17 3.19 9.53
N ARG A 209 -14.21 3.47 8.23
CA ARG A 209 -13.67 2.58 7.20
C ARG A 209 -12.22 2.19 7.47
N LYS A 210 -11.36 3.10 7.95
CA LYS A 210 -9.96 2.78 8.25
C LYS A 210 -9.83 1.88 9.48
N CYS A 211 -10.57 2.18 10.54
CA CYS A 211 -10.53 1.43 11.80
C CYS A 211 -11.16 0.03 11.66
N THR A 212 -12.14 -0.15 10.77
CA THR A 212 -12.86 -1.43 10.63
C THR A 212 -12.29 -2.34 9.54
N THR A 213 -11.42 -1.85 8.66
CA THR A 213 -10.76 -2.65 7.61
C THR A 213 -9.32 -3.05 7.93
N ARG A 214 -8.70 -2.39 8.93
CA ARG A 214 -7.31 -2.62 9.32
C ARG A 214 -7.21 -3.22 10.72
N PRO A 215 -6.61 -4.41 10.90
CA PRO A 215 -6.53 -5.07 12.20
C PRO A 215 -5.85 -4.25 13.29
N ASP A 216 -4.78 -3.52 12.96
CA ASP A 216 -4.04 -2.67 13.91
C ASP A 216 -4.89 -1.50 14.42
N LEU A 217 -5.57 -0.80 13.51
CA LEU A 217 -6.47 0.30 13.89
C LEU A 217 -7.73 -0.20 14.60
N LEU A 218 -8.25 -1.37 14.23
CA LEU A 218 -9.37 -2.00 14.92
C LEU A 218 -9.02 -2.31 16.36
N LEU A 219 -7.82 -2.88 16.59
CA LEU A 219 -7.30 -3.14 17.93
C LEU A 219 -7.18 -1.84 18.75
N GLN A 220 -6.56 -0.81 18.16
CA GLN A 220 -6.42 0.49 18.84
C GLN A 220 -7.77 1.13 19.16
N PHE A 221 -8.74 1.04 18.24
CA PHE A 221 -10.09 1.56 18.44
C PHE A 221 -10.82 0.80 19.56
N ALA A 222 -10.80 -0.54 19.53
CA ALA A 222 -11.41 -1.37 20.57
C ALA A 222 -10.83 -1.07 21.96
N GLN A 223 -9.50 -0.95 22.06
CA GLN A 223 -8.82 -0.62 23.32
C GLN A 223 -9.09 0.80 23.79
N HIS A 224 -9.17 1.76 22.87
CA HIS A 224 -9.52 3.13 23.20
C HIS A 224 -10.93 3.21 23.80
N MET A 225 -11.90 2.53 23.18
CA MET A 225 -13.27 2.48 23.70
C MET A 225 -13.35 1.75 25.04
N GLY A 226 -12.69 0.60 25.18
CA GLY A 226 -12.67 -0.16 26.43
C GLY A 226 -12.11 0.68 27.60
N LYS A 227 -10.99 1.37 27.39
CA LYS A 227 -10.43 2.32 28.36
C LYS A 227 -11.37 3.48 28.68
N GLY A 228 -12.18 3.91 27.71
CA GLY A 228 -13.25 4.88 27.92
C GLY A 228 -14.29 4.39 28.93
N TYR A 229 -14.79 3.16 28.76
CA TYR A 229 -15.73 2.54 29.71
C TYR A 229 -15.11 2.34 31.10
N GLU A 230 -13.84 1.95 31.17
CA GLU A 230 -13.12 1.83 32.46
C GLU A 230 -13.05 3.17 33.19
N ARG A 231 -12.76 4.26 32.47
CA ARG A 231 -12.76 5.62 33.04
C ARG A 231 -14.14 6.08 33.50
N SER A 232 -15.20 5.58 32.89
CA SER A 232 -16.59 5.81 33.33
C SER A 232 -17.00 4.95 34.54
N GLY A 233 -16.09 4.16 35.11
CA GLY A 233 -16.33 3.35 36.31
C GLY A 233 -16.79 1.92 36.03
N VAL A 234 -16.83 1.47 34.77
CA VAL A 234 -17.14 0.08 34.44
C VAL A 234 -15.92 -0.79 34.72
N LYS A 235 -16.06 -1.82 35.56
CA LYS A 235 -14.98 -2.75 35.88
C LYS A 235 -15.00 -3.99 34.98
N GLY A 236 -13.82 -4.59 34.78
CA GLY A 236 -13.64 -5.83 34.03
C GLY A 236 -14.09 -5.74 32.57
N VAL A 237 -13.84 -4.60 31.92
CA VAL A 237 -14.26 -4.35 30.54
C VAL A 237 -13.52 -5.27 29.57
N ARG A 238 -14.28 -6.03 28.79
CA ARG A 238 -13.80 -6.88 27.70
C ARG A 238 -14.41 -6.39 26.41
N VAL A 239 -13.63 -6.39 25.32
CA VAL A 239 -14.09 -5.90 24.02
C VAL A 239 -13.84 -6.96 22.96
N TYR A 240 -14.91 -7.38 22.29
CA TYR A 240 -14.90 -8.37 21.23
C TYR A 240 -15.29 -7.71 19.91
N SER A 241 -14.69 -8.14 18.80
CA SER A 241 -15.05 -7.63 17.48
C SER A 241 -15.91 -8.62 16.71
N ARG A 242 -17.07 -8.17 16.23
CA ARG A 242 -17.90 -8.92 15.28
C ARG A 242 -17.81 -8.34 13.87
N ILE A 243 -16.78 -7.52 13.62
CA ILE A 243 -16.54 -6.89 12.33
C ILE A 243 -16.06 -7.95 11.33
N LYS A 244 -16.77 -8.01 10.21
CA LYS A 244 -16.38 -8.81 9.05
C LYS A 244 -15.84 -7.90 7.97
N CYS A 245 -14.81 -8.35 7.27
CA CYS A 245 -14.17 -7.65 6.18
C CYS A 245 -14.21 -8.49 4.89
N SER A 246 -14.39 -7.82 3.76
CA SER A 246 -14.19 -8.34 2.41
C SER A 246 -12.87 -7.80 1.86
N LEU A 247 -12.13 -8.64 1.14
CA LEU A 247 -10.92 -8.25 0.41
C LEU A 247 -11.12 -8.54 -1.08
N ASN A 248 -11.01 -7.51 -1.92
CA ASN A 248 -11.10 -7.61 -3.38
C ASN A 248 -12.34 -8.42 -3.84
N GLY A 249 -13.51 -8.11 -3.27
CA GLY A 249 -14.79 -8.71 -3.69
C GLY A 249 -15.09 -10.09 -3.08
N ARG A 250 -14.17 -10.69 -2.32
CA ARG A 250 -14.43 -11.96 -1.60
C ARG A 250 -15.57 -11.82 -0.58
N PRO A 251 -16.26 -12.91 -0.22
CA PRO A 251 -17.25 -12.91 0.85
C PRO A 251 -16.68 -12.38 2.18
N HIS A 252 -17.52 -11.70 2.93
CA HIS A 252 -17.15 -11.14 4.23
C HIS A 252 -16.76 -12.25 5.24
N ARG A 253 -15.59 -12.10 5.87
CA ARG A 253 -15.07 -12.97 6.93
C ARG A 253 -14.68 -12.14 8.15
N TYR A 254 -14.69 -12.73 9.35
CA TYR A 254 -14.27 -12.02 10.55
C TYR A 254 -12.82 -11.53 10.38
N LEU A 255 -12.59 -10.23 10.57
CA LEU A 255 -11.26 -9.64 10.43
C LEU A 255 -10.34 -10.08 11.57
N VAL A 256 -10.93 -10.27 12.76
CA VAL A 256 -10.28 -10.74 13.98
C VAL A 256 -11.20 -11.77 14.63
N ASP A 257 -10.66 -12.71 15.39
CA ASP A 257 -11.40 -13.76 16.09
C ASP A 257 -12.48 -13.13 16.98
N PRO A 258 -13.78 -13.42 16.74
CA PRO A 258 -14.87 -12.82 17.50
C PRO A 258 -14.92 -13.25 18.97
N ASN A 259 -14.18 -14.29 19.36
CA ASN A 259 -14.08 -14.77 20.74
C ASN A 259 -12.84 -14.23 21.47
N LEU A 260 -11.98 -13.47 20.78
CA LEU A 260 -10.78 -12.90 21.37
C LEU A 260 -11.10 -11.56 22.05
N ASP A 261 -10.74 -11.44 23.32
CA ASP A 261 -10.80 -10.18 24.05
C ASP A 261 -9.65 -9.26 23.63
N LEU A 262 -9.98 -8.22 22.85
CA LEU A 262 -9.03 -7.26 22.30
C LEU A 262 -8.37 -6.39 23.37
N MET A 263 -8.94 -6.31 24.58
CA MET A 263 -8.31 -5.59 25.70
C MET A 263 -7.02 -6.28 26.19
N GLN A 264 -6.86 -7.58 25.94
CA GLN A 264 -5.70 -8.37 26.37
C GLN A 264 -4.61 -8.47 25.30
N VAL A 265 -4.92 -8.08 24.06
CA VAL A 265 -4.00 -8.19 22.92
C VAL A 265 -2.98 -7.05 22.98
N LYS A 266 -1.69 -7.39 22.79
CA LYS A 266 -0.61 -6.40 22.73
C LYS A 266 -0.27 -6.09 21.27
N ASP A 267 -0.25 -4.80 20.92
CA ASP A 267 0.24 -4.32 19.63
C ASP A 267 1.77 -4.48 19.54
N GLY A 268 2.30 -4.77 18.36
CA GLY A 268 3.73 -4.97 18.14
C GLY A 268 4.10 -5.50 16.76
N LEU A 269 5.39 -5.74 16.56
CA LEU A 269 5.94 -6.27 15.30
C LEU A 269 5.90 -7.80 15.19
N LYS A 270 5.45 -8.50 16.24
CA LYS A 270 5.32 -9.96 16.22
C LYS A 270 4.06 -10.36 15.48
N TYR A 271 4.02 -11.60 15.01
CA TYR A 271 2.83 -12.18 14.43
C TYR A 271 1.61 -11.99 15.37
N ALA A 272 0.55 -11.41 14.83
CA ALA A 272 -0.66 -11.10 15.56
C ALA A 272 -1.48 -12.37 15.79
N ARG A 273 -1.76 -12.68 17.06
CA ARG A 273 -2.71 -13.73 17.39
C ARG A 273 -4.12 -13.23 17.13
N GLY A 274 -4.95 -14.08 16.53
CA GLY A 274 -6.38 -13.83 16.37
C GLY A 274 -6.79 -13.16 15.06
N ILE A 275 -5.92 -13.03 14.06
CA ILE A 275 -6.36 -12.72 12.69
C ILE A 275 -6.55 -14.05 11.96
N PRO A 276 -7.78 -14.46 11.60
CA PRO A 276 -7.99 -15.69 10.84
C PRO A 276 -7.30 -15.59 9.46
N PRO A 277 -6.79 -16.69 8.90
CA PRO A 277 -6.22 -16.68 7.55
C PRO A 277 -7.30 -16.34 6.51
N LEU A 278 -6.87 -15.78 5.39
CA LEU A 278 -7.73 -15.65 4.21
C LEU A 278 -7.80 -17.02 3.52
N ASP A 279 -8.85 -17.77 3.83
CA ASP A 279 -9.09 -19.14 3.35
C ASP A 279 -9.97 -19.20 2.09
N VAL A 280 -10.62 -18.08 1.74
CA VAL A 280 -11.53 -18.03 0.59
C VAL A 280 -10.77 -17.65 -0.67
N PRO A 281 -10.76 -18.52 -1.70
CA PRO A 281 -10.23 -18.16 -3.00
C PRO A 281 -11.03 -17.01 -3.63
N LEU A 282 -10.40 -16.35 -4.59
CA LEU A 282 -11.12 -15.41 -5.43
C LEU A 282 -12.10 -16.17 -6.35
N LYS A 283 -13.24 -15.56 -6.72
CA LYS A 283 -14.21 -16.20 -7.63
C LYS A 283 -13.50 -16.64 -8.93
N GLY A 284 -13.59 -17.94 -9.26
CA GLY A 284 -12.94 -18.53 -10.44
C GLY A 284 -11.63 -19.27 -10.17
N GLU A 285 -11.06 -19.19 -8.96
CA GLU A 285 -9.93 -20.04 -8.56
C GLU A 285 -10.36 -21.49 -8.25
N ASP A 286 -11.59 -21.70 -7.76
CA ASP A 286 -12.14 -23.04 -7.51
C ASP A 286 -12.18 -23.90 -8.78
N SER A 287 -12.38 -23.30 -9.96
CA SER A 287 -12.37 -24.02 -11.25
C SER A 287 -10.98 -24.38 -11.77
N LEU A 288 -9.91 -23.83 -11.18
CA LEU A 288 -8.52 -24.17 -11.53
C LEU A 288 -7.94 -25.26 -10.62
N ALA A 289 -8.53 -25.48 -9.43
CA ALA A 289 -8.17 -26.58 -8.54
C ALA A 289 -8.72 -27.94 -9.02
N ASP A 290 -9.71 -27.93 -9.91
CA ASP A 290 -10.34 -29.13 -10.50
C ASP A 290 -9.63 -29.66 -11.76
N PHE A 291 -8.45 -29.15 -12.12
CA PHE A 291 -7.62 -29.84 -13.11
C PHE A 291 -7.00 -31.07 -12.45
N PRO A 292 -7.41 -32.30 -12.82
CA PRO A 292 -6.76 -33.48 -12.29
C PRO A 292 -5.29 -33.40 -12.71
N ASN A 293 -4.39 -33.64 -11.76
CA ASN A 293 -2.97 -33.87 -12.02
C ASN A 293 -2.84 -34.94 -13.11
N SER A 294 -2.74 -34.53 -14.36
CA SER A 294 -2.22 -35.37 -15.42
C SER A 294 -0.72 -35.48 -15.15
N SER A 295 -0.38 -36.47 -14.33
CA SER A 295 1.00 -36.94 -14.21
C SER A 295 1.38 -37.57 -15.56
N PRO A 296 2.62 -37.35 -16.05
CA PRO A 296 3.14 -38.06 -17.22
C PRO A 296 3.28 -39.56 -16.97
#